data_AF-A0A970YGE2-F1
#
_entry.id   AF-A0A970YGE2-F1
#
_cell.length_a   1.000
_cell.length_b   1.000
_cell.length_c   1.000
_cell.angle_alpha   90.00
_cell.angle_beta   90.00
_cell.angle_gamma   90.00
#
_symmetry.space_group_name_H-M   'P 1'
#
loop_
_entity.id
_entity.type
_entity.pdbx_description
1 polymer ?
#
loop_
_entity_poly.entity_id
_entity_poly.type
_entity_poly.pdbx_seq_one_letter_code
_entity_poly.pdbx_strand_id
1 'polypeptide(L)'
;MNKEIRGVLESGTLEKLWESQKPLWNEIEKDAIEALVGNCIERVIGGFFGVIDKELVFAPNPLYPELVSLGASGSDGLYCIARYPGKTTEKWPYEPGVTAPDEEFSSYSENFVWSRIVAFHEFCHPLLDPFLSRNAELVKRLEHSPFSLGVLESYGKRYPSWEDMFAEFLIYGMTYAYLLDEFGEEVAESFHNTMEGKAGFTMSDVVGRQLYLYLKASREGRVMKFEDELAEIFGTE
;
A
#
# COMPACT_ATOMS: atom_id res chain seq x y z
N MET A 1 -11.19 -15.39 -18.99
CA MET A 1 -11.48 -13.96 -19.20
C MET A 1 -12.21 -13.61 -20.51
N ASN A 2 -11.94 -14.23 -21.66
CA ASN A 2 -12.48 -13.76 -22.96
C ASN A 2 -13.94 -14.15 -23.30
N LYS A 3 -14.56 -15.16 -22.66
CA LYS A 3 -15.91 -15.64 -23.01
C LYS A 3 -17.05 -14.73 -22.56
N GLU A 4 -16.92 -14.13 -21.37
CA GLU A 4 -17.98 -13.27 -20.80
C GLU A 4 -18.00 -11.90 -21.49
N ILE A 5 -16.84 -11.31 -21.77
CA ILE A 5 -16.73 -10.07 -22.55
C ILE A 5 -17.21 -10.29 -23.98
N ARG A 6 -16.84 -11.42 -24.62
CA ARG A 6 -17.41 -11.81 -25.93
C ARG A 6 -18.93 -12.00 -25.83
N GLY A 7 -19.41 -12.62 -24.76
CA GLY A 7 -20.83 -12.74 -24.47
C GLY A 7 -21.54 -11.39 -24.33
N VAL A 8 -20.91 -10.39 -23.72
CA VAL A 8 -21.43 -9.01 -23.69
C VAL A 8 -21.42 -8.37 -25.08
N LEU A 9 -20.36 -8.59 -25.87
CA LEU A 9 -20.28 -8.10 -27.26
C LEU A 9 -21.32 -8.78 -28.17
N GLU A 10 -21.63 -10.05 -27.93
CA GLU A 10 -22.56 -10.87 -28.74
C GLU A 10 -24.03 -10.71 -28.29
N SER A 11 -24.29 -10.56 -26.99
CA SER A 11 -25.64 -10.45 -26.42
C SER A 11 -26.07 -9.03 -26.03
N GLY A 12 -25.14 -8.08 -26.05
CA GLY A 12 -25.38 -6.64 -25.89
C GLY A 12 -25.90 -6.18 -24.53
N THR A 13 -25.88 -7.01 -23.48
CA THR A 13 -26.51 -6.66 -22.19
C THR A 13 -25.52 -6.79 -21.03
N LEU A 14 -24.96 -5.64 -20.62
CA LEU A 14 -24.12 -5.49 -19.42
C LEU A 14 -24.86 -5.95 -18.15
N GLU A 15 -26.19 -5.81 -18.14
CA GLU A 15 -27.05 -6.19 -17.03
C GLU A 15 -26.98 -7.70 -16.75
N LYS A 16 -26.92 -8.53 -17.80
CA LYS A 16 -26.81 -9.99 -17.63
C LYS A 16 -25.45 -10.39 -17.08
N LEU A 17 -24.38 -9.71 -17.52
CA LEU A 17 -23.05 -9.93 -16.97
C LEU A 17 -23.03 -9.55 -15.49
N TRP A 18 -23.56 -8.38 -15.15
CA TRP A 18 -23.65 -7.92 -13.77
C TRP A 18 -24.41 -8.90 -12.88
N GLU A 19 -25.64 -9.28 -13.25
CA GLU A 19 -26.44 -10.19 -12.41
C GLU A 19 -25.79 -11.57 -12.25
N SER A 20 -25.00 -12.03 -13.23
CA SER A 20 -24.24 -13.28 -13.10
C SER A 20 -23.07 -13.21 -12.13
N GLN A 21 -22.42 -12.04 -12.00
CA GLN A 21 -21.27 -11.84 -11.13
C GLN A 21 -21.66 -11.31 -9.74
N LYS A 22 -22.86 -10.73 -9.61
CA LYS A 22 -23.36 -10.06 -8.40
C LYS A 22 -23.25 -10.89 -7.11
N PRO A 23 -23.54 -12.20 -7.07
CA PRO A 23 -23.36 -12.98 -5.85
C PRO A 23 -21.91 -13.01 -5.36
N LEU A 24 -20.96 -13.19 -6.28
CA LEU A 24 -19.53 -13.18 -5.99
C LEU A 24 -19.06 -11.79 -5.55
N TRP A 25 -19.56 -10.74 -6.21
CA TRP A 25 -19.30 -9.35 -5.80
C TRP A 25 -19.77 -9.06 -4.38
N ASN A 26 -20.96 -9.53 -3.99
CA ASN A 26 -21.48 -9.33 -2.64
C ASN A 26 -20.65 -10.06 -1.56
N GLU A 27 -20.15 -11.27 -1.86
CA GLU A 27 -19.25 -12.00 -0.95
C GLU A 27 -17.93 -11.25 -0.77
N ILE A 28 -17.34 -10.82 -1.88
CA ILE A 28 -16.10 -10.05 -1.92
C ILE A 28 -16.23 -8.71 -1.16
N GLU A 29 -17.33 -7.99 -1.39
CA GLU A 29 -17.63 -6.72 -0.70
C GLU A 29 -17.74 -6.95 0.80
N LYS A 30 -18.43 -8.00 1.21
CA LYS A 30 -18.55 -8.38 2.63
C LYS A 30 -17.19 -8.67 3.24
N ASP A 31 -16.35 -9.46 2.58
CA ASP A 31 -15.02 -9.81 3.08
C ASP A 31 -14.12 -8.56 3.22
N ALA A 32 -14.22 -7.61 2.30
CA ALA A 32 -13.52 -6.33 2.43
C ALA A 32 -14.04 -5.45 3.57
N ILE A 33 -15.35 -5.38 3.75
CA ILE A 33 -15.95 -4.66 4.88
C ILE A 33 -15.44 -5.27 6.18
N GLU A 34 -15.45 -6.59 6.31
CA GLU A 34 -14.93 -7.29 7.49
C GLU A 34 -13.42 -7.06 7.66
N ALA A 35 -12.65 -7.03 6.57
CA ALA A 35 -11.21 -6.80 6.65
C ALA A 35 -10.86 -5.37 7.07
N LEU A 36 -11.66 -4.37 6.69
CA LEU A 36 -11.39 -2.96 6.93
C LEU A 36 -12.19 -2.38 8.10
N VAL A 37 -13.17 -3.07 8.67
CA VAL A 37 -13.95 -2.52 9.78
C VAL A 37 -13.06 -2.20 10.99
N GLY A 38 -13.24 -1.00 11.54
CA GLY A 38 -12.54 -0.55 12.76
C GLY A 38 -11.03 -0.31 12.60
N ASN A 39 -10.50 -0.27 11.36
CA ASN A 39 -9.10 0.04 11.11
C ASN A 39 -8.75 1.49 11.51
N CYS A 40 -7.44 1.80 11.64
CA CYS A 40 -6.95 3.16 11.87
C CYS A 40 -6.26 3.84 10.68
N ILE A 41 -6.42 3.33 9.46
CA ILE A 41 -5.73 3.80 8.24
C ILE A 41 -5.91 5.31 8.05
N GLU A 42 -7.14 5.80 8.04
CA GLU A 42 -7.44 7.23 7.86
C GLU A 42 -6.75 8.10 8.92
N ARG A 43 -6.81 7.67 10.18
CA ARG A 43 -6.15 8.36 11.31
C ARG A 43 -4.64 8.43 11.12
N VAL A 44 -4.01 7.32 10.72
CA VAL A 44 -2.56 7.25 10.55
C VAL A 44 -2.10 8.05 9.34
N ILE A 45 -2.78 7.91 8.21
CA ILE A 45 -2.55 8.73 7.01
C ILE A 45 -2.67 10.22 7.36
N GLY A 46 -3.71 10.60 8.11
CA GLY A 46 -3.91 11.98 8.54
C GLY A 46 -2.81 12.50 9.49
N GLY A 47 -2.16 11.61 10.24
CA GLY A 47 -1.00 11.96 11.06
C GLY A 47 0.24 12.34 10.25
N PHE A 48 0.39 11.78 9.04
CA PHE A 48 1.50 12.11 8.13
C PHE A 48 1.18 13.29 7.22
N PHE A 49 0.02 13.27 6.57
CA PHE A 49 -0.30 14.23 5.51
C PHE A 49 -1.26 15.35 5.93
N GLY A 50 -1.72 15.34 7.17
CA GLY A 50 -2.76 16.25 7.66
C GLY A 50 -4.16 15.80 7.23
N VAL A 51 -5.15 16.69 7.37
CA VAL A 51 -6.54 16.37 7.01
C VAL A 51 -6.65 16.06 5.53
N ILE A 52 -7.17 14.88 5.20
CA ILE A 52 -7.45 14.45 3.83
C ILE A 52 -8.93 14.61 3.55
N ASP A 53 -9.27 15.53 2.66
CA ASP A 53 -10.64 15.78 2.22
C ASP A 53 -11.01 14.85 1.03
N LYS A 54 -10.83 13.54 1.23
CA LYS A 54 -11.12 12.49 0.24
C LYS A 54 -11.59 11.22 0.93
N GLU A 55 -12.54 10.53 0.32
CA GLU A 55 -12.98 9.21 0.77
C GLU A 55 -11.91 8.15 0.48
N LEU A 56 -11.65 7.24 1.43
CA LEU A 56 -10.79 6.09 1.21
C LEU A 56 -11.62 4.95 0.62
N VAL A 57 -11.33 4.59 -0.64
CA VAL A 57 -12.09 3.60 -1.41
C VAL A 57 -11.23 2.38 -1.67
N PHE A 58 -11.62 1.22 -1.14
CA PHE A 58 -11.00 -0.07 -1.45
C PHE A 58 -11.80 -0.79 -2.53
N ALA A 59 -11.16 -1.01 -3.69
CA ALA A 59 -11.79 -1.46 -4.92
C ALA A 59 -11.12 -2.73 -5.46
N PRO A 60 -11.86 -3.56 -6.21
CA PRO A 60 -11.31 -4.74 -6.88
C PRO A 60 -10.29 -4.33 -7.93
N ASN A 61 -9.23 -5.14 -8.08
CA ASN A 61 -8.40 -5.08 -9.26
C ASN A 61 -8.94 -6.00 -10.38
N PRO A 62 -9.53 -5.44 -11.46
CA PRO A 62 -10.01 -6.24 -12.59
C PRO A 62 -8.89 -6.79 -13.47
N LEU A 63 -7.65 -6.34 -13.27
CA LEU A 63 -6.44 -6.74 -14.00
C LEU A 63 -5.57 -7.73 -13.23
N TYR A 64 -6.09 -8.32 -12.15
CA TYR A 64 -5.40 -9.40 -11.46
C TYR A 64 -5.44 -10.70 -12.30
N PRO A 65 -4.34 -11.46 -12.44
CA PRO A 65 -3.07 -11.38 -11.69
C PRO A 65 -1.97 -10.49 -12.31
N GLU A 66 -2.19 -9.91 -13.49
CA GLU A 66 -1.18 -9.11 -14.19
C GLU A 66 -0.75 -7.86 -13.41
N LEU A 67 -1.66 -7.30 -12.62
CA LEU A 67 -1.39 -6.25 -11.66
C LEU A 67 -1.89 -6.70 -10.28
N VAL A 68 -1.06 -6.56 -9.23
CA VAL A 68 -1.43 -6.97 -7.87
C VAL A 68 -2.29 -5.90 -7.19
N SER A 69 -1.81 -4.66 -7.22
CA SER A 69 -2.47 -3.51 -6.59
C SER A 69 -2.06 -2.19 -7.26
N LEU A 70 -2.86 -1.15 -7.04
CA LEU A 70 -2.63 0.20 -7.52
C LEU A 70 -3.30 1.25 -6.62
N GLY A 71 -2.53 2.24 -6.22
CA GLY A 71 -2.98 3.48 -5.60
C GLY A 71 -3.32 4.54 -6.63
N ALA A 72 -4.49 5.17 -6.50
CA ALA A 72 -4.88 6.28 -7.37
C ALA A 72 -5.62 7.38 -6.60
N SER A 73 -5.53 8.62 -7.06
CA SER A 73 -6.28 9.74 -6.51
C SER A 73 -7.25 10.28 -7.55
N GLY A 74 -8.55 10.30 -7.22
CA GLY A 74 -9.61 10.95 -8.01
C GLY A 74 -10.04 12.29 -7.44
N SER A 75 -11.15 12.83 -7.95
CA SER A 75 -11.78 14.06 -7.43
C SER A 75 -12.24 13.88 -5.99
N ASP A 76 -12.91 12.77 -5.71
CA ASP A 76 -13.66 12.57 -4.46
C ASP A 76 -13.05 11.49 -3.54
N GLY A 77 -12.05 10.77 -4.03
CA GLY A 77 -11.49 9.63 -3.30
C GLY A 77 -10.01 9.35 -3.54
N LEU A 78 -9.41 8.64 -2.58
CA LEU A 78 -8.18 7.88 -2.74
C LEU A 78 -8.57 6.41 -2.90
N TYR A 79 -8.09 5.79 -3.96
CA TYR A 79 -8.48 4.46 -4.37
C TYR A 79 -7.31 3.50 -4.15
N CYS A 80 -7.57 2.43 -3.41
CA CYS A 80 -6.74 1.24 -3.40
C CYS A 80 -7.43 0.21 -4.28
N ILE A 81 -6.93 0.00 -5.49
CA ILE A 81 -7.41 -0.98 -6.44
C ILE A 81 -6.55 -2.22 -6.29
N ALA A 82 -7.02 -3.22 -5.55
CA ALA A 82 -6.23 -4.39 -5.21
C ALA A 82 -7.02 -5.68 -5.37
N ARG A 83 -6.31 -6.81 -5.42
CA ARG A 83 -6.96 -8.11 -5.24
C ARG A 83 -7.69 -8.12 -3.89
N TYR A 84 -8.98 -8.44 -3.90
CA TYR A 84 -9.74 -8.62 -2.66
C TYR A 84 -9.24 -9.84 -1.84
N PRO A 85 -9.38 -9.82 -0.49
CA PRO A 85 -9.20 -11.00 0.34
C PRO A 85 -10.17 -12.12 -0.06
N GLY A 86 -9.80 -13.36 0.23
CA GLY A 86 -10.57 -14.57 -0.09
C GLY A 86 -9.75 -15.65 -0.82
N LYS A 87 -10.23 -16.90 -0.75
CA LYS A 87 -9.55 -18.06 -1.34
C LYS A 87 -9.25 -17.87 -2.83
N THR A 88 -7.98 -17.98 -3.21
CA THR A 88 -7.61 -18.38 -4.57
C THR A 88 -8.20 -19.77 -4.79
N THR A 89 -9.32 -19.86 -5.52
CA THR A 89 -9.82 -21.18 -5.90
C THR A 89 -8.77 -21.86 -6.78
N GLU A 90 -8.45 -23.12 -6.51
CA GLU A 90 -7.47 -23.95 -7.25
C GLU A 90 -7.75 -24.07 -8.77
N LYS A 91 -8.87 -23.52 -9.24
CA LYS A 91 -9.37 -23.68 -10.60
C LYS A 91 -9.91 -22.36 -11.14
N TRP A 92 -9.04 -21.37 -11.32
CA TRP A 92 -9.38 -20.20 -12.13
C TRP A 92 -8.13 -19.67 -12.87
N PRO A 93 -8.19 -19.42 -14.21
CA PRO A 93 -7.48 -20.32 -15.13
C PRO A 93 -6.66 -19.65 -16.26
N TYR A 94 -5.82 -20.48 -16.91
CA TYR A 94 -5.17 -20.37 -18.22
C TYR A 94 -3.71 -19.86 -18.26
N GLU A 95 -2.74 -20.77 -18.13
CA GLU A 95 -1.68 -21.08 -19.11
C GLU A 95 -0.49 -21.82 -18.45
N PRO A 96 0.14 -22.81 -19.12
CA PRO A 96 1.44 -23.32 -18.70
C PRO A 96 2.47 -22.17 -18.76
N GLY A 97 2.91 -21.69 -17.60
CA GLY A 97 3.88 -20.58 -17.50
C GLY A 97 3.39 -19.39 -16.67
N VAL A 98 2.10 -19.32 -16.33
CA VAL A 98 1.61 -18.41 -15.29
C VAL A 98 1.92 -19.07 -13.95
N THR A 99 3.01 -18.66 -13.32
CA THR A 99 3.27 -19.01 -11.92
C THR A 99 2.06 -18.59 -11.11
N ALA A 100 1.47 -19.53 -10.37
CA ALA A 100 0.56 -19.17 -9.30
C ALA A 100 1.21 -18.04 -8.47
N PRO A 101 0.45 -17.08 -7.94
CA PRO A 101 0.95 -16.31 -6.81
C PRO A 101 1.46 -17.35 -5.83
N ASP A 102 2.72 -17.21 -5.41
CA ASP A 102 3.38 -18.09 -4.45
C ASP A 102 2.35 -18.63 -3.44
N GLU A 103 2.32 -19.93 -3.17
CA GLU A 103 1.33 -20.50 -2.21
C GLU A 103 1.36 -19.72 -0.88
N GLU A 104 2.52 -19.16 -0.55
CA GLU A 104 2.70 -18.18 0.51
C GLU A 104 1.84 -16.92 0.30
N PHE A 105 1.92 -16.24 -0.85
CA PHE A 105 1.09 -15.08 -1.24
C PHE A 105 -0.43 -15.37 -1.22
N SER A 106 -0.82 -16.59 -1.59
CA SER A 106 -2.21 -17.03 -1.57
C SER A 106 -2.77 -17.14 -0.15
N SER A 107 -1.95 -17.56 0.82
CA SER A 107 -2.35 -17.67 2.23
C SER A 107 -2.62 -16.31 2.90
N TYR A 108 -1.96 -15.23 2.46
CA TYR A 108 -2.18 -13.89 3.00
C TYR A 108 -3.55 -13.31 2.62
N SER A 109 -4.18 -13.77 1.54
CA SER A 109 -5.51 -13.29 1.15
C SER A 109 -6.64 -13.72 2.08
N GLU A 110 -6.43 -14.69 2.97
CA GLU A 110 -7.38 -15.02 4.05
C GLU A 110 -7.14 -14.19 5.32
N ASN A 111 -6.04 -13.42 5.37
CA ASN A 111 -5.65 -12.63 6.52
C ASN A 111 -6.02 -11.16 6.31
N PHE A 112 -6.99 -10.65 7.08
CA PHE A 112 -7.42 -9.25 7.02
C PHE A 112 -6.29 -8.24 7.22
N VAL A 113 -5.21 -8.63 7.92
CA VAL A 113 -3.99 -7.81 8.07
C VAL A 113 -3.38 -7.50 6.70
N TRP A 114 -3.38 -8.45 5.77
CA TRP A 114 -2.85 -8.23 4.43
C TRP A 114 -3.65 -7.19 3.63
N SER A 115 -4.98 -7.28 3.65
CA SER A 115 -5.84 -6.29 2.99
C SER A 115 -5.59 -4.88 3.54
N ARG A 116 -5.33 -4.78 4.85
CA ARG A 116 -4.97 -3.53 5.51
C ARG A 116 -3.58 -3.02 5.15
N ILE A 117 -2.60 -3.91 5.01
CA ILE A 117 -1.25 -3.57 4.51
C ILE A 117 -1.36 -2.96 3.11
N VAL A 118 -2.02 -3.67 2.20
CA VAL A 118 -2.19 -3.23 0.81
C VAL A 118 -2.98 -1.93 0.75
N ALA A 119 -4.11 -1.84 1.46
CA ALA A 119 -4.91 -0.63 1.52
C ALA A 119 -4.08 0.58 1.98
N PHE A 120 -3.40 0.45 3.12
CA PHE A 120 -2.58 1.53 3.66
C PHE A 120 -1.47 1.94 2.69
N HIS A 121 -0.73 0.96 2.17
CA HIS A 121 0.37 1.18 1.24
C HIS A 121 -0.09 1.92 -0.02
N GLU A 122 -1.17 1.45 -0.66
CA GLU A 122 -1.69 2.05 -1.89
C GLU A 122 -2.37 3.40 -1.69
N PHE A 123 -2.96 3.67 -0.52
CA PHE A 123 -3.46 5.02 -0.22
C PHE A 123 -2.33 6.03 -0.04
N CYS A 124 -1.12 5.61 0.35
CA CYS A 124 0.02 6.49 0.49
C CYS A 124 0.60 6.94 -0.86
N HIS A 125 0.64 6.06 -1.87
CA HIS A 125 1.20 6.38 -3.20
C HIS A 125 0.71 7.72 -3.78
N PRO A 126 -0.60 7.95 -3.99
CA PRO A 126 -1.07 9.19 -4.60
C PRO A 126 -0.92 10.44 -3.71
N LEU A 127 -0.58 10.26 -2.43
CA LEU A 127 -0.34 11.35 -1.48
C LEU A 127 1.13 11.74 -1.42
N LEU A 128 2.02 10.79 -1.69
CA LEU A 128 3.44 10.98 -1.52
C LEU A 128 4.04 11.82 -2.63
N ASP A 129 3.70 11.59 -3.91
CA ASP A 129 4.26 12.37 -5.02
C ASP A 129 3.97 13.88 -4.87
N PRO A 130 2.73 14.32 -4.58
CA PRO A 130 2.46 15.73 -4.34
C PRO A 130 3.16 16.26 -3.09
N PHE A 131 3.33 15.43 -2.05
CA PHE A 131 4.05 15.81 -0.84
C PHE A 131 5.54 16.06 -1.12
N LEU A 132 6.21 15.13 -1.81
CA LEU A 132 7.62 15.25 -2.17
C LEU A 132 7.83 16.43 -3.13
N SER A 133 6.94 16.60 -4.11
CA SER A 133 7.01 17.72 -5.07
C SER A 133 6.91 19.09 -4.38
N ARG A 134 6.03 19.24 -3.38
CA ARG A 134 5.92 20.49 -2.59
C ARG A 134 7.13 20.74 -1.70
N ASN A 135 7.87 19.69 -1.36
CA ASN A 135 9.03 19.71 -0.49
C ASN A 135 10.35 19.47 -1.25
N ALA A 136 10.44 19.91 -2.52
CA ALA A 136 11.59 19.62 -3.39
C ALA A 136 12.96 19.99 -2.79
N GLU A 137 13.06 21.07 -2.02
CA GLU A 137 14.31 21.44 -1.34
C GLU A 137 14.71 20.47 -0.21
N LEU A 138 13.73 19.86 0.48
CA LEU A 138 14.00 18.78 1.43
C LEU A 138 14.49 17.55 0.67
N VAL A 139 13.75 17.14 -0.38
CA VAL A 139 14.07 15.96 -1.21
C VAL A 139 15.52 16.04 -1.71
N LYS A 140 15.92 17.19 -2.27
CA LYS A 140 17.28 17.42 -2.75
C LYS A 140 18.35 17.32 -1.65
N ARG A 141 18.04 17.75 -0.43
CA ARG A 141 18.97 17.57 0.71
C ARG A 141 19.06 16.10 1.11
N LEU A 142 17.92 15.41 1.16
CA LEU A 142 17.87 13.99 1.52
C LEU A 142 18.61 13.12 0.51
N GLU A 143 18.51 13.40 -0.79
CA GLU A 143 19.25 12.71 -1.86
C GLU A 143 20.76 12.63 -1.58
N HIS A 144 21.33 13.68 -0.98
CA HIS A 144 22.75 13.79 -0.67
C HIS A 144 23.09 13.46 0.80
N SER A 145 22.13 12.96 1.58
CA SER A 145 22.35 12.56 2.98
C SER A 145 23.21 11.30 3.09
N PRO A 146 23.92 11.11 4.21
CA PRO A 146 24.65 9.86 4.49
C PRO A 146 23.73 8.63 4.44
N PHE A 147 22.49 8.75 4.92
CA PHE A 147 21.50 7.68 4.81
C PHE A 147 21.25 7.29 3.36
N SER A 148 21.07 8.27 2.47
CA SER A 148 20.76 8.00 1.06
C SER A 148 21.95 7.44 0.29
N LEU A 149 23.14 7.99 0.52
CA LEU A 149 24.38 7.51 -0.10
C LEU A 149 24.84 6.16 0.46
N GLY A 150 24.39 5.76 1.65
CA GLY A 150 24.72 4.47 2.25
C GLY A 150 23.67 3.40 2.04
N VAL A 151 22.48 3.62 2.61
CA VAL A 151 21.39 2.63 2.65
C VAL A 151 20.65 2.61 1.31
N LEU A 152 20.19 3.76 0.83
CA LEU A 152 19.33 3.80 -0.35
C LEU A 152 20.08 3.50 -1.65
N GLU A 153 21.35 3.90 -1.80
CA GLU A 153 22.15 3.61 -3.01
C GLU A 153 22.17 2.10 -3.34
N SER A 154 22.10 1.24 -2.32
CA SER A 154 22.05 -0.22 -2.50
C SER A 154 20.81 -0.72 -3.27
N TYR A 155 19.73 0.07 -3.34
CA TYR A 155 18.47 -0.25 -4.02
C TYR A 155 18.31 0.38 -5.39
N GLY A 156 19.15 1.35 -5.76
CA GLY A 156 18.96 2.20 -6.95
C GLY A 156 18.84 1.44 -8.28
N LYS A 157 19.36 0.21 -8.38
CA LYS A 157 19.23 -0.62 -9.60
C LYS A 157 17.80 -1.13 -9.86
N ARG A 158 16.93 -1.11 -8.86
CA ARG A 158 15.54 -1.64 -8.94
C ARG A 158 14.52 -0.56 -9.29
N TYR A 159 14.91 0.71 -9.22
CA TYR A 159 14.02 1.86 -9.36
C TYR A 159 14.44 2.75 -10.54
N PRO A 160 13.49 3.40 -11.22
CA PRO A 160 13.80 4.27 -12.36
C PRO A 160 14.49 5.57 -11.95
N SER A 161 14.21 6.06 -10.74
CA SER A 161 14.80 7.26 -10.16
C SER A 161 15.07 7.10 -8.66
N TRP A 162 15.85 8.03 -8.09
CA TRP A 162 16.08 8.07 -6.65
C TRP A 162 14.81 8.44 -5.89
N GLU A 163 14.00 9.35 -6.44
CA GLU A 163 12.73 9.77 -5.86
C GLU A 163 11.73 8.61 -5.78
N ASP A 164 11.62 7.78 -6.83
CA ASP A 164 10.75 6.59 -6.80
C ASP A 164 11.19 5.60 -5.71
N MET A 165 12.50 5.40 -5.59
CA MET A 165 13.09 4.53 -4.56
C MET A 165 12.84 5.07 -3.16
N PHE A 166 13.04 6.37 -2.96
CA PHE A 166 12.80 7.03 -1.67
C PHE A 166 11.32 6.99 -1.29
N ALA A 167 10.43 7.24 -2.26
CA ALA A 167 8.99 7.16 -2.07
C ALA A 167 8.58 5.78 -1.58
N GLU A 168 8.98 4.73 -2.30
CA GLU A 168 8.70 3.34 -1.93
C GLU A 168 9.26 2.98 -0.55
N PHE A 169 10.54 3.29 -0.29
CA PHE A 169 11.16 3.05 1.01
C PHE A 169 10.39 3.73 2.15
N LEU A 170 9.99 4.99 1.95
CA LEU A 170 9.23 5.75 2.94
C LEU A 170 7.85 5.15 3.17
N ILE A 171 7.16 4.68 2.13
CA ILE A 171 5.88 3.99 2.27
C ILE A 171 6.06 2.69 3.06
N TYR A 172 7.13 1.92 2.84
CA TYR A 172 7.43 0.75 3.68
C TYR A 172 7.59 1.11 5.16
N GLY A 173 8.33 2.20 5.46
CA GLY A 173 8.46 2.71 6.82
C GLY A 173 7.12 3.16 7.42
N MET A 174 6.29 3.87 6.64
CA MET A 174 4.96 4.29 7.07
C MET A 174 4.03 3.10 7.30
N THR A 175 4.07 2.08 6.45
CA THR A 175 3.30 0.84 6.62
C THR A 175 3.74 0.10 7.87
N TYR A 176 5.05 0.03 8.14
CA TYR A 176 5.55 -0.53 9.40
C TYR A 176 5.00 0.24 10.61
N ALA A 177 5.06 1.58 10.58
CA ALA A 177 4.52 2.43 11.66
C ALA A 177 3.02 2.23 11.88
N TYR A 178 2.25 2.10 10.79
CA TYR A 178 0.84 1.76 10.80
C TYR A 178 0.58 0.41 11.49
N LEU A 179 1.31 -0.64 11.09
CA LEU A 179 1.16 -1.98 11.67
C LEU A 179 1.52 -1.99 13.16
N LEU A 180 2.54 -1.22 13.55
CA LEU A 180 2.92 -1.08 14.95
C LEU A 180 1.84 -0.37 15.78
N ASP A 181 1.10 0.57 15.19
CA ASP A 181 -0.02 1.26 15.84
C ASP A 181 -1.29 0.42 15.93
N GLU A 182 -1.62 -0.32 14.87
CA GLU A 182 -2.86 -1.11 14.78
C GLU A 182 -2.75 -2.49 15.43
N PHE A 183 -1.61 -3.18 15.24
CA PHE A 183 -1.45 -4.60 15.57
C PHE A 183 -0.33 -4.88 16.57
N GLY A 184 0.61 -3.95 16.75
CA GLY A 184 1.75 -4.11 17.62
C GLY A 184 2.96 -4.75 16.93
N GLU A 185 3.98 -5.03 17.75
CA GLU A 185 5.34 -5.30 17.29
C GLU A 185 5.47 -6.61 16.49
N GLU A 186 4.78 -7.67 16.89
CA GLU A 186 4.86 -8.98 16.22
C GLU A 186 4.49 -8.88 14.73
N VAL A 187 3.40 -8.19 14.40
CA VAL A 187 2.91 -8.03 13.02
C VAL A 187 3.82 -7.08 12.23
N ALA A 188 4.26 -5.98 12.84
CA ALA A 188 5.16 -5.03 12.19
C ALA A 188 6.51 -5.68 11.83
N GLU A 189 7.09 -6.47 12.74
CA GLU A 189 8.32 -7.23 12.51
C GLU A 189 8.13 -8.32 11.45
N SER A 190 7.01 -9.04 11.47
CA SER A 190 6.72 -10.03 10.42
C SER A 190 6.66 -9.39 9.03
N PHE A 191 6.05 -8.20 8.93
CA PHE A 191 6.01 -7.42 7.69
C PHE A 191 7.42 -6.99 7.25
N HIS A 192 8.20 -6.43 8.16
CA HIS A 192 9.59 -6.01 7.88
C HIS A 192 10.43 -7.17 7.33
N ASN A 193 10.47 -8.31 8.03
CA ASN A 193 11.24 -9.48 7.59
C ASN A 193 10.82 -9.96 6.19
N THR A 194 9.51 -9.91 5.89
CA THR A 194 8.99 -10.28 4.58
C THR A 194 9.45 -9.31 3.50
N MET A 195 9.39 -8.01 3.78
CA MET A 195 9.79 -6.96 2.82
C MET A 195 11.30 -6.90 2.63
N GLU A 196 12.10 -7.14 3.67
CA GLU A 196 13.55 -7.26 3.55
C GLU A 196 13.90 -8.43 2.63
N GLY A 197 13.29 -9.60 2.81
CA GLY A 197 13.52 -10.76 1.95
C GLY A 197 13.11 -10.56 0.48
N LYS A 198 12.01 -9.83 0.22
CA LYS A 198 11.45 -9.64 -1.12
C LYS A 198 11.98 -8.39 -1.82
N ALA A 199 11.83 -7.22 -1.19
CA ALA A 199 12.20 -5.92 -1.76
C ALA A 199 13.65 -5.53 -1.46
N GLY A 200 14.30 -6.17 -0.49
CA GLY A 200 15.68 -5.89 -0.11
C GLY A 200 15.84 -4.72 0.86
N PHE A 201 14.76 -3.99 1.17
CA PHE A 201 14.79 -2.80 2.02
C PHE A 201 15.12 -3.13 3.47
N THR A 202 16.41 -3.04 3.80
CA THR A 202 16.95 -3.08 5.16
C THR A 202 16.68 -1.73 5.82
N MET A 203 16.56 -1.69 7.15
CA MET A 203 16.33 -0.47 7.96
C MET A 203 14.94 0.18 7.85
N SER A 204 13.98 -0.45 7.15
CA SER A 204 12.59 0.04 7.09
C SER A 204 11.88 0.01 8.46
N ASP A 205 12.28 -0.92 9.34
CA ASP A 205 11.86 -1.02 10.73
C ASP A 205 12.38 0.16 11.58
N VAL A 206 13.65 0.54 11.43
CA VAL A 206 14.26 1.64 12.17
C VAL A 206 13.55 2.94 11.85
N VAL A 207 13.34 3.21 10.56
CA VAL A 207 12.59 4.38 10.09
C VAL A 207 11.13 4.29 10.52
N GLY A 208 10.49 3.13 10.37
CA GLY A 208 9.11 2.91 10.80
C GLY A 208 8.89 3.15 12.30
N ARG A 209 9.84 2.81 13.16
CA ARG A 209 9.78 3.10 14.60
C ARG A 209 9.85 4.61 14.90
N GLN A 210 10.71 5.36 14.20
CA GLN A 210 10.74 6.83 14.35
C GLN A 210 9.42 7.46 13.88
N LEU A 211 8.92 7.05 12.71
CA LEU A 211 7.62 7.48 12.20
C LEU A 211 6.46 7.17 13.17
N TYR A 212 6.51 6.02 13.84
CA TYR A 212 5.54 5.68 14.88
C TYR A 212 5.63 6.60 16.11
N LEU A 213 6.85 6.95 16.55
CA LEU A 213 7.06 7.91 17.63
C LEU A 213 6.56 9.32 17.25
N TYR A 214 6.81 9.75 16.01
CA TYR A 214 6.25 10.96 15.44
C TYR A 214 4.71 10.96 15.50
N LEU A 215 4.05 9.89 15.05
CA LEU A 215 2.59 9.77 15.10
C LEU A 215 2.05 9.87 16.53
N LYS A 216 2.74 9.26 17.51
CA LYS A 216 2.37 9.38 18.93
C LYS A 216 2.53 10.81 19.44
N ALA A 217 3.66 11.45 19.16
CA ALA A 217 3.94 12.82 19.58
C ALA A 217 2.94 13.82 18.98
N SER A 218 2.56 13.64 17.71
CA SER A 218 1.55 14.44 17.03
C SER A 218 0.18 14.34 17.71
N ARG A 219 -0.22 13.14 18.15
CA ARG A 219 -1.48 12.92 18.91
C ARG A 219 -1.46 13.57 20.30
N GLU A 220 -0.29 13.72 20.90
CA GLU A 220 -0.10 14.43 22.18
C GLU A 220 -0.09 15.97 22.02
N GLY A 221 -0.33 16.49 20.82
CA GLY A 221 -0.43 17.91 20.55
C GLY A 221 0.91 18.60 20.29
N ARG A 222 1.99 17.84 20.05
CA ARG A 222 3.24 18.43 19.56
C ARG A 222 3.05 18.82 18.09
N VAL A 223 3.22 20.11 17.80
CA VAL A 223 3.16 20.63 16.44
C VAL A 223 4.53 20.46 15.78
N MET A 224 4.78 19.25 15.28
CA MET A 224 5.90 18.95 14.40
C MET A 224 5.31 18.56 13.04
N LYS A 225 5.83 19.14 11.97
CA LYS A 225 5.36 18.78 10.63
C LYS A 225 6.08 17.54 10.14
N PHE A 226 5.45 16.82 9.24
CA PHE A 226 6.02 15.59 8.71
C PHE A 226 7.33 15.85 7.95
N GLU A 227 7.44 16.97 7.21
CA GLU A 227 8.68 17.34 6.53
C GLU A 227 9.85 17.61 7.49
N ASP A 228 9.58 18.08 8.71
CA ASP A 228 10.60 18.33 9.73
C ASP A 228 11.10 17.00 10.30
N GLU A 229 10.18 16.07 10.60
CA GLU A 229 10.51 14.72 11.05
C GLU A 229 11.36 13.96 10.01
N LEU A 230 11.00 14.04 8.73
CA LEU A 230 11.80 13.41 7.67
C LEU A 230 13.22 13.99 7.60
N ALA A 231 13.38 15.29 7.84
CA ALA A 231 14.71 15.90 7.91
C ALA A 231 15.53 15.37 9.08
N GLU A 232 14.89 15.09 10.23
CA GLU A 232 15.56 14.51 11.40
C GLU A 232 15.92 13.03 11.18
N ILE A 233 14.98 12.21 10.70
CA ILE A 233 15.19 10.77 10.48
C ILE A 233 16.30 10.50 9.47
N PHE A 234 16.28 11.23 8.35
CA PHE A 234 17.15 10.95 7.20
C PHE A 234 18.36 11.88 7.11
N GLY A 235 18.36 12.99 7.88
CA GLY A 235 19.41 14.01 7.82
C GLY A 235 20.51 13.89 8.87
N THR A 236 20.40 12.99 9.86
CA THR A 236 21.47 12.76 10.84
C THR A 236 22.70 12.12 10.19
N GLU A 237 23.87 12.70 10.52
CA GLU A 237 25.22 12.31 10.03
C GLU A 237 25.63 10.87 10.37
#